data_AF-A0A3B1DHG6-F1
#
_entry.id   AF-A0A3B1DHG6-F1
#
_cell.length_a   1.000
_cell.length_b   1.000
_cell.length_c   1.000
_cell.angle_alpha   90.00
_cell.angle_beta   90.00
_cell.angle_gamma   90.00
#
_symmetry.space_group_name_H-M   'P 1'
#
loop_
_entity.id
_entity.type
_entity.pdbx_description
1 polymer ?
#
loop_
_entity_poly.entity_id
_entity_poly.type
_entity_poly.pdbx_seq_one_letter_code
_entity_poly.pdbx_strand_id
1 'polypeptide(L)'
;FEYYLTLLQALREHFPHIHIKAFTAVEVDYFSRISNLGLRDTLLSLKDSGLDAMPGGGAEIFASSIRKRLCPEKITGERWLEVHKTAHLCGIKTNATMLYGHFESYEDRIDHLVRLRELQDRTGGFQAFIPLSYHPGNTDMGGRYPSGIDDLKTIAISRLVLDNFPHIKAYWVMLGEKLSQVALLFGADDIDGTVIEEKITHAAGAMTGEGLAKEQMINLIRKAGKIPVERDAFYEAVKVYE
;
A
#
# COMPACT_ATOMS: atom_id res chain seq x y z
N PHE A 1 -19.93 2.23 13.68
CA PHE A 1 -19.43 3.15 12.63
C PHE A 1 -19.18 4.54 13.21
N GLU A 2 -20.12 5.12 13.96
CA GLU A 2 -19.99 6.45 14.60
C GLU A 2 -18.63 6.71 15.27
N TYR A 3 -18.13 5.76 16.06
CA TYR A 3 -16.80 5.83 16.68
C TYR A 3 -15.69 6.26 15.71
N TYR A 4 -15.67 5.71 14.50
CA TYR A 4 -14.65 6.02 13.49
C TYR A 4 -14.83 7.42 12.91
N LEU A 5 -16.08 7.90 12.77
CA LEU A 5 -16.36 9.27 12.32
C LEU A 5 -15.91 10.28 13.37
N THR A 6 -16.27 10.05 14.64
CA THR A 6 -15.83 10.89 15.76
C THR A 6 -14.30 10.91 15.89
N LEU A 7 -13.63 9.77 15.66
CA LEU A 7 -12.18 9.69 15.67
C LEU A 7 -11.56 10.57 14.57
N LEU A 8 -12.05 10.49 13.33
CA LEU A 8 -11.57 11.32 12.23
C LEU A 8 -11.79 12.82 12.50
N GLN A 9 -12.97 13.18 13.02
CA GLN A 9 -13.32 14.56 13.36
C GLN A 9 -12.40 15.11 14.45
N ALA A 10 -12.17 14.33 15.52
CA ALA A 10 -11.27 14.72 16.60
C ALA A 10 -9.83 14.91 16.10
N LEU A 11 -9.33 14.03 15.22
CA LEU A 11 -8.02 14.18 14.59
C LEU A 11 -7.95 15.45 13.73
N ARG A 12 -8.99 15.73 12.94
CA ARG A 12 -9.05 16.93 12.10
C ARG A 12 -9.10 18.22 12.93
N GLU A 13 -9.80 18.21 14.05
CA GLU A 13 -9.88 19.34 14.99
C GLU A 13 -8.53 19.65 15.63
N HIS A 14 -7.81 18.61 16.11
CA HIS A 14 -6.54 18.79 16.81
C HIS A 14 -5.33 18.94 15.87
N PHE A 15 -5.42 18.40 14.65
CA PHE A 15 -4.33 18.37 13.67
C PHE A 15 -4.82 18.75 12.26
N PRO A 16 -5.33 19.98 12.05
CA PRO A 16 -5.99 20.37 10.79
C PRO A 16 -5.08 20.28 9.57
N HIS A 17 -3.76 20.41 9.75
CA HIS A 17 -2.76 20.39 8.68
C HIS A 17 -2.25 18.99 8.32
N ILE A 18 -2.60 17.95 9.08
CA ILE A 18 -2.12 16.58 8.84
C ILE A 18 -3.09 15.87 7.88
N HIS A 19 -2.53 15.18 6.89
CA HIS A 19 -3.32 14.31 6.03
C HIS A 19 -3.69 13.01 6.74
N ILE A 20 -4.98 12.67 6.73
CA ILE A 20 -5.49 11.45 7.33
C ILE A 20 -5.66 10.39 6.24
N LYS A 21 -4.66 9.49 6.15
CA LYS A 21 -4.72 8.28 5.32
C LYS A 21 -5.08 7.08 6.20
N ALA A 22 -6.31 6.60 6.11
CA ALA A 22 -6.82 5.56 7.01
C ALA A 22 -7.77 4.58 6.30
N PHE A 23 -7.95 3.43 6.94
CA PHE A 23 -8.88 2.35 6.58
C PHE A 23 -8.65 1.70 5.22
N THR A 24 -8.31 0.42 5.25
CA THR A 24 -8.25 -0.43 4.06
C THR A 24 -9.65 -0.68 3.48
N ALA A 25 -9.70 -1.19 2.24
CA ALA A 25 -10.97 -1.61 1.65
C ALA A 25 -11.70 -2.69 2.47
N VAL A 26 -10.97 -3.53 3.22
CA VAL A 26 -11.55 -4.54 4.13
C VAL A 26 -12.36 -3.87 5.24
N GLU A 27 -11.79 -2.83 5.85
CA GLU A 27 -12.44 -2.08 6.94
C GLU A 27 -13.60 -1.24 6.43
N VAL A 28 -13.44 -0.55 5.29
CA VAL A 28 -14.52 0.23 4.67
C VAL A 28 -15.71 -0.67 4.30
N ASP A 29 -15.45 -1.86 3.75
CA ASP A 29 -16.49 -2.81 3.44
C ASP A 29 -17.22 -3.30 4.70
N TYR A 30 -16.47 -3.58 5.79
CA TYR A 30 -17.06 -3.86 7.10
C TYR A 30 -17.91 -2.69 7.63
N PHE A 31 -17.42 -1.46 7.52
CA PHE A 31 -18.14 -0.25 7.93
C PHE A 31 -19.46 -0.10 7.18
N SER A 32 -19.47 -0.36 5.87
CA SER A 32 -20.67 -0.29 5.04
C SER A 32 -21.75 -1.30 5.48
N ARG A 33 -21.34 -2.46 5.99
CA ARG A 33 -22.24 -3.48 6.53
C ARG A 33 -22.81 -3.07 7.89
N ILE A 34 -21.96 -2.65 8.82
CA ILE A 34 -22.40 -2.32 10.19
C ILE A 34 -23.16 -0.98 10.27
N SER A 35 -23.00 -0.10 9.29
CA SER A 35 -23.74 1.17 9.21
C SER A 35 -25.04 1.06 8.42
N ASN A 36 -25.20 0.03 7.59
CA ASN A 36 -26.30 -0.13 6.63
C ASN A 36 -26.46 1.06 5.65
N LEU A 37 -25.39 1.83 5.40
CA LEU A 37 -25.39 2.98 4.47
C LEU A 37 -25.03 2.58 3.03
N GLY A 38 -24.41 1.41 2.83
CA GLY A 38 -23.78 1.05 1.55
C GLY A 38 -22.44 1.76 1.32
N LEU A 39 -21.67 1.29 0.34
CA LEU A 39 -20.27 1.71 0.15
C LEU A 39 -20.10 3.22 -0.09
N ARG A 40 -20.90 3.78 -1.01
CA ARG A 40 -20.78 5.18 -1.41
C ARG A 40 -21.01 6.12 -0.23
N ASP A 41 -22.11 5.93 0.49
CA ASP A 41 -22.49 6.84 1.57
C ASP A 41 -21.61 6.63 2.82
N THR A 42 -21.10 5.41 3.05
CA THR A 42 -20.03 5.17 4.03
C THR A 42 -18.76 5.94 3.68
N LEU A 43 -18.30 5.89 2.43
CA LEU A 43 -17.10 6.59 1.98
C LEU A 43 -17.25 8.12 2.03
N LEU A 44 -18.41 8.64 1.64
CA LEU A 44 -18.73 10.07 1.78
C LEU A 44 -18.74 10.48 3.25
N SER A 45 -19.36 9.69 4.12
CA SER A 45 -19.38 9.97 5.57
C SER A 45 -17.97 10.02 6.17
N LEU A 46 -17.09 9.10 5.77
CA LEU A 46 -15.68 9.11 6.17
C LEU A 46 -14.94 10.35 5.65
N LYS A 47 -15.13 10.69 4.37
CA LYS A 47 -14.54 11.87 3.73
C LYS A 47 -14.98 13.17 4.41
N ASP A 48 -16.28 13.33 4.62
CA ASP A 48 -16.87 14.50 5.28
C ASP A 48 -16.42 14.63 6.75
N SER A 49 -16.08 13.50 7.37
CA SER A 49 -15.50 13.46 8.73
C SER A 49 -14.00 13.70 8.79
N GLY A 50 -13.33 13.85 7.63
CA GLY A 50 -11.93 14.25 7.55
C GLY A 50 -10.98 13.22 6.94
N LEU A 51 -11.45 12.11 6.37
CA LEU A 51 -10.61 11.17 5.63
C LEU A 51 -10.11 11.80 4.31
N ASP A 52 -8.79 11.83 4.10
CA ASP A 52 -8.19 12.38 2.88
C ASP A 52 -7.89 11.32 1.82
N ALA A 53 -7.41 10.16 2.24
CA ALA A 53 -6.96 9.09 1.35
C ALA A 53 -7.08 7.71 2.01
N MET A 54 -7.02 6.65 1.21
CA MET A 54 -7.00 5.27 1.73
C MET A 54 -5.65 4.58 1.46
N PRO A 55 -5.15 3.75 2.40
CA PRO A 55 -4.05 2.83 2.13
C PRO A 55 -4.47 1.72 1.16
N GLY A 56 -3.49 0.98 0.63
CA GLY A 56 -3.73 -0.09 -0.35
C GLY A 56 -3.82 -1.50 0.23
N GLY A 57 -3.79 -1.66 1.56
CA GLY A 57 -3.73 -2.97 2.22
C GLY A 57 -4.97 -3.85 1.99
N GLY A 58 -4.82 -5.15 2.27
CA GLY A 58 -5.89 -6.15 2.16
C GLY A 58 -6.12 -6.71 0.75
N ALA A 59 -5.34 -6.22 -0.23
CA ALA A 59 -5.40 -6.67 -1.61
C ALA A 59 -4.80 -8.07 -1.81
N GLU A 60 -3.75 -8.43 -1.06
CA GLU A 60 -3.03 -9.71 -1.16
C GLU A 60 -2.77 -10.13 -2.63
N ILE A 61 -3.19 -11.33 -3.03
CA ILE A 61 -3.38 -11.76 -4.42
C ILE A 61 -4.89 -11.82 -4.69
N PHE A 62 -5.34 -11.48 -5.91
CA PHE A 62 -6.78 -11.47 -6.21
C PHE A 62 -7.36 -12.82 -6.60
N ALA A 63 -6.54 -13.71 -7.19
CA ALA A 63 -6.95 -15.04 -7.58
C ALA A 63 -7.67 -15.78 -6.43
N SER A 64 -8.90 -16.21 -6.68
CA SER A 64 -9.79 -16.73 -5.63
C SER A 64 -9.26 -18.00 -4.96
N SER A 65 -8.56 -18.86 -5.71
CA SER A 65 -7.87 -20.05 -5.21
C SER A 65 -6.77 -19.71 -4.20
N ILE A 66 -6.01 -18.65 -4.46
CA ILE A 66 -4.95 -18.16 -3.57
C ILE A 66 -5.58 -17.50 -2.34
N ARG A 67 -6.56 -16.60 -2.52
CA ARG A 67 -7.24 -15.91 -1.40
C ARG A 67 -7.88 -16.86 -0.41
N LYS A 68 -8.56 -17.91 -0.88
CA LYS A 68 -9.20 -18.91 0.01
C LYS A 68 -8.20 -19.61 0.93
N ARG A 69 -6.95 -19.73 0.50
CA ARG A 69 -5.87 -20.34 1.29
C ARG A 69 -5.16 -19.32 2.17
N LEU A 70 -4.90 -18.13 1.62
CA LEU A 70 -4.10 -17.08 2.25
C LEU A 70 -4.89 -16.29 3.31
N CYS A 71 -6.13 -15.93 2.99
CA CYS A 71 -6.94 -15.02 3.79
C CYS A 71 -8.46 -15.25 3.59
N PRO A 72 -8.99 -16.43 3.96
CA PRO A 72 -10.39 -16.80 3.69
C PRO A 72 -11.42 -15.86 4.31
N GLU A 73 -11.09 -15.22 5.43
CA GLU A 73 -11.97 -14.30 6.16
C GLU A 73 -12.01 -12.89 5.56
N LYS A 74 -11.09 -12.55 4.64
CA LYS A 74 -11.06 -11.24 3.99
C LYS A 74 -12.01 -11.21 2.80
N ILE A 75 -12.43 -10.00 2.42
CA ILE A 75 -13.25 -9.74 1.24
C ILE A 75 -12.58 -10.29 -0.04
N THR A 76 -13.38 -10.58 -1.07
CA THR A 76 -12.84 -11.04 -2.36
C THR A 76 -12.04 -9.95 -3.07
N GLY A 77 -11.22 -10.33 -4.06
CA GLY A 77 -10.48 -9.36 -4.88
C GLY A 77 -11.42 -8.43 -5.67
N GLU A 78 -12.53 -8.96 -6.16
CA GLU A 78 -13.57 -8.19 -6.85
C GLU A 78 -14.18 -7.13 -5.92
N ARG A 79 -14.49 -7.52 -4.68
CA ARG A 79 -15.04 -6.59 -3.69
C ARG A 79 -14.01 -5.53 -3.28
N TRP A 80 -12.74 -5.90 -3.14
CA TRP A 80 -11.65 -4.94 -2.89
C TRP A 80 -11.59 -3.89 -4.01
N LEU A 81 -11.60 -4.33 -5.28
CA LEU A 81 -11.61 -3.43 -6.44
C LEU A 81 -12.87 -2.55 -6.49
N GLU A 82 -14.04 -3.07 -6.09
CA GLU A 82 -15.29 -2.30 -6.02
C GLU A 82 -15.22 -1.16 -4.99
N VAL A 83 -14.63 -1.43 -3.82
CA VAL A 83 -14.44 -0.40 -2.78
C VAL A 83 -13.52 0.71 -3.29
N HIS A 84 -12.38 0.36 -3.87
CA HIS A 84 -11.44 1.35 -4.44
C HIS A 84 -12.07 2.13 -5.60
N LYS A 85 -12.79 1.45 -6.51
CA LYS A 85 -13.57 2.11 -7.57
C LYS A 85 -14.52 3.16 -6.98
N THR A 86 -15.26 2.79 -5.94
CA THR A 86 -16.24 3.69 -5.30
C THR A 86 -15.54 4.85 -4.60
N ALA A 87 -14.42 4.61 -3.92
CA ALA A 87 -13.59 5.64 -3.31
C ALA A 87 -13.10 6.65 -4.37
N HIS A 88 -12.59 6.18 -5.50
CA HIS A 88 -12.13 7.03 -6.60
C HIS A 88 -13.28 7.90 -7.16
N LEU A 89 -14.47 7.32 -7.34
CA LEU A 89 -15.66 8.05 -7.78
C LEU A 89 -16.16 9.08 -6.74
N CYS A 90 -15.86 8.88 -5.46
CA CYS A 90 -16.09 9.87 -4.40
C CYS A 90 -14.95 10.91 -4.30
N GLY A 91 -13.96 10.85 -5.20
CA GLY A 91 -12.80 11.73 -5.20
C GLY A 91 -11.86 11.48 -4.01
N ILE A 92 -11.74 10.22 -3.57
CA ILE A 92 -10.76 9.79 -2.57
C ILE A 92 -9.64 9.06 -3.30
N LYS A 93 -8.41 9.53 -3.13
CA LYS A 93 -7.22 8.87 -3.71
C LYS A 93 -6.80 7.70 -2.84
N THR A 94 -6.27 6.65 -3.45
CA THR A 94 -5.84 5.45 -2.72
C THR A 94 -4.51 4.90 -3.21
N ASN A 95 -3.97 3.92 -2.51
CA ASN A 95 -2.88 3.07 -3.01
C ASN A 95 -3.39 1.66 -3.33
N ALA A 96 -2.54 0.84 -3.95
CA ALA A 96 -2.77 -0.59 -4.13
C ALA A 96 -1.53 -1.37 -3.66
N THR A 97 -1.73 -2.57 -3.13
CA THR A 97 -0.63 -3.47 -2.72
C THR A 97 -0.75 -4.81 -3.42
N MET A 98 0.34 -5.57 -3.48
CA MET A 98 0.30 -7.00 -3.82
C MET A 98 1.26 -7.74 -2.90
N LEU A 99 0.75 -8.71 -2.12
CA LEU A 99 1.62 -9.61 -1.37
C LEU A 99 2.17 -10.66 -2.35
N TYR A 100 3.49 -10.84 -2.38
CA TYR A 100 4.13 -11.75 -3.32
C TYR A 100 5.23 -12.59 -2.67
N GLY A 101 5.58 -13.68 -3.35
CA GLY A 101 6.66 -14.58 -2.98
C GLY A 101 6.28 -15.57 -1.89
N HIS A 102 4.98 -15.86 -1.77
CA HIS A 102 4.47 -17.00 -1.02
C HIS A 102 4.26 -18.19 -1.96
N PHE A 103 3.09 -18.82 -1.94
CA PHE A 103 2.77 -20.01 -2.75
C PHE A 103 2.03 -19.69 -4.07
N GLU A 104 1.89 -18.41 -4.42
CA GLU A 104 1.25 -17.98 -5.67
C GLU A 104 2.14 -18.21 -6.88
N SER A 105 1.52 -18.32 -8.05
CA SER A 105 2.23 -18.41 -9.33
C SER A 105 2.57 -17.01 -9.89
N TYR A 106 3.47 -16.96 -10.88
CA TYR A 106 3.74 -15.70 -11.58
C TYR A 106 2.51 -15.22 -12.37
N GLU A 107 1.72 -16.15 -12.88
CA GLU A 107 0.44 -15.89 -13.54
C GLU A 107 -0.54 -15.18 -12.59
N ASP A 108 -0.61 -15.60 -11.32
CA ASP A 108 -1.45 -14.94 -10.31
C ASP A 108 -0.98 -13.49 -10.04
N ARG A 109 0.33 -13.22 -10.06
CA ARG A 109 0.88 -11.86 -9.93
C ARG A 109 0.49 -11.00 -11.13
N ILE A 110 0.62 -11.53 -12.34
CA ILE A 110 0.27 -10.79 -13.56
C ILE A 110 -1.23 -10.52 -13.62
N ASP A 111 -2.09 -11.49 -13.29
CA ASP A 111 -3.55 -11.28 -13.17
C ASP A 111 -3.85 -10.12 -12.20
N HIS A 112 -3.21 -10.13 -11.03
CA HIS A 112 -3.38 -9.07 -10.04
C HIS A 112 -3.01 -7.69 -10.61
N LEU A 113 -1.83 -7.56 -11.22
CA LEU A 113 -1.36 -6.30 -11.81
C LEU A 113 -2.26 -5.81 -12.95
N VAL A 114 -2.70 -6.71 -13.84
CA VAL A 114 -3.60 -6.34 -14.96
C VAL A 114 -4.92 -5.82 -14.44
N ARG A 115 -5.52 -6.46 -13.43
CA ARG A 115 -6.79 -6.00 -12.83
C ARG A 115 -6.66 -4.65 -12.13
N LEU A 116 -5.52 -4.38 -11.48
CA LEU A 116 -5.23 -3.05 -10.93
C LEU A 116 -5.12 -2.01 -12.04
N ARG A 117 -4.38 -2.31 -13.11
CA ARG A 117 -4.21 -1.43 -14.28
C ARG A 117 -5.55 -1.07 -14.92
N GLU A 118 -6.40 -2.08 -15.16
CA GLU A 118 -7.73 -1.88 -15.75
C GLU A 118 -8.64 -1.00 -14.88
N LEU A 119 -8.58 -1.15 -13.55
CA LEU A 119 -9.32 -0.27 -12.67
C LEU A 119 -8.75 1.16 -12.70
N GLN A 120 -7.43 1.28 -12.75
CA GLN A 120 -6.76 2.57 -12.86
C GLN A 120 -7.12 3.30 -14.16
N ASP A 121 -7.17 2.61 -15.30
CA ASP A 121 -7.61 3.18 -16.59
C ASP A 121 -9.02 3.78 -16.50
N ARG A 122 -9.88 3.18 -15.68
CA ARG A 122 -11.28 3.60 -15.54
C ARG A 122 -11.48 4.76 -14.56
N THR A 123 -10.58 4.94 -13.60
CA THR A 123 -10.83 5.79 -12.43
C THR A 123 -9.71 6.75 -12.05
N GLY A 124 -8.46 6.47 -12.42
CA GLY A 124 -7.29 7.33 -12.18
C GLY A 124 -7.05 7.68 -10.70
N GLY A 125 -7.53 6.86 -9.77
CA GLY A 125 -7.54 7.18 -8.35
C GLY A 125 -6.38 6.59 -7.55
N PHE A 126 -5.66 5.61 -8.09
CA PHE A 126 -4.47 5.08 -7.45
C PHE A 126 -3.28 6.03 -7.61
N GLN A 127 -2.54 6.24 -6.51
CA GLN A 127 -1.32 7.04 -6.50
C GLN A 127 -0.07 6.16 -6.54
N ALA A 128 -0.07 5.06 -5.79
CA ALA A 128 1.08 4.17 -5.77
C ALA A 128 0.68 2.71 -5.71
N PHE A 129 1.52 1.90 -6.37
CA PHE A 129 1.53 0.46 -6.19
C PHE A 129 2.68 0.05 -5.26
N ILE A 130 2.39 -0.89 -4.39
CA ILE A 130 3.27 -1.31 -3.30
C ILE A 130 3.41 -2.83 -3.32
N PRO A 131 4.46 -3.38 -3.97
CA PRO A 131 4.77 -4.80 -3.86
C PRO A 131 5.26 -5.10 -2.43
N LEU A 132 4.61 -6.05 -1.75
CA LEU A 132 4.90 -6.46 -0.39
C LEU A 132 5.56 -7.84 -0.40
N SER A 133 6.85 -7.90 -0.05
CA SER A 133 7.61 -9.15 0.00
C SER A 133 7.12 -10.01 1.18
N TYR A 134 6.79 -11.27 0.93
CA TYR A 134 6.28 -12.18 1.95
C TYR A 134 7.33 -12.56 2.99
N HIS A 135 6.97 -12.45 4.27
CA HIS A 135 7.83 -12.82 5.39
C HIS A 135 7.22 -14.04 6.12
N PRO A 136 7.86 -15.23 6.09
CA PRO A 136 7.29 -16.46 6.67
C PRO A 136 7.48 -16.60 8.19
N GLY A 137 8.33 -15.77 8.82
CA GLY A 137 8.92 -16.03 10.14
C GLY A 137 7.94 -16.33 11.28
N ASN A 138 6.77 -15.69 11.28
CA ASN A 138 5.74 -15.86 12.32
C ASN A 138 4.35 -16.11 11.73
N THR A 139 4.29 -16.91 10.67
CA THR A 139 3.03 -17.23 9.99
C THR A 139 2.78 -18.73 9.98
N ASP A 140 1.52 -19.15 10.13
CA ASP A 140 1.11 -20.57 10.05
C ASP A 140 1.35 -21.18 8.65
N MET A 141 1.57 -20.33 7.64
CA MET A 141 1.82 -20.76 6.27
C MET A 141 3.27 -21.19 6.02
N GLY A 142 4.22 -20.75 6.85
CA GLY A 142 5.65 -21.03 6.66
C GLY A 142 6.14 -20.64 5.26
N GLY A 143 7.12 -21.38 4.75
CA GLY A 143 7.69 -21.15 3.42
C GLY A 143 9.10 -20.53 3.49
N ARG A 144 9.49 -19.82 2.42
CA ARG A 144 10.81 -19.20 2.31
C ARG A 144 10.64 -17.72 2.00
N TYR A 145 11.59 -16.92 2.47
CA TYR A 145 11.70 -15.53 2.02
C TYR A 145 11.93 -15.50 0.51
N PRO A 146 11.32 -14.54 -0.20
CA PRO A 146 11.65 -14.24 -1.58
C PRO A 146 13.15 -13.92 -1.69
N SER A 147 13.74 -14.26 -2.84
CA SER A 147 15.11 -13.82 -3.11
C SER A 147 15.12 -12.35 -3.51
N GLY A 148 16.22 -11.64 -3.23
CA GLY A 148 16.37 -10.26 -3.71
C GLY A 148 16.26 -10.11 -5.24
N ILE A 149 16.50 -11.18 -6.00
CA ILE A 149 16.26 -11.20 -7.46
C ILE A 149 14.76 -11.19 -7.76
N ASP A 150 13.95 -11.98 -7.03
CA ASP A 150 12.49 -12.01 -7.20
C ASP A 150 11.87 -10.68 -6.77
N ASP A 151 12.38 -10.07 -5.70
CA ASP A 151 11.96 -8.74 -5.26
C ASP A 151 12.20 -7.67 -6.34
N LEU A 152 13.44 -7.57 -6.84
CA LEU A 152 13.79 -6.59 -7.86
C LEU A 152 13.06 -6.83 -9.18
N LYS A 153 12.87 -8.08 -9.59
CA LYS A 153 12.07 -8.42 -10.77
C LYS A 153 10.60 -8.04 -10.58
N THR A 154 10.03 -8.28 -9.41
CA THR A 154 8.63 -7.92 -9.13
C THR A 154 8.44 -6.41 -9.21
N ILE A 155 9.36 -5.62 -8.64
CA ILE A 155 9.32 -4.15 -8.75
C ILE A 155 9.45 -3.69 -10.21
N ALA A 156 10.43 -4.22 -10.95
CA ALA A 156 10.66 -3.84 -12.35
C ALA A 156 9.48 -4.21 -13.27
N ILE A 157 8.95 -5.42 -13.13
CA ILE A 157 7.77 -5.87 -13.88
C ILE A 157 6.56 -5.01 -13.52
N SER A 158 6.37 -4.68 -12.24
CA SER A 158 5.27 -3.82 -11.81
C SER A 158 5.36 -2.44 -12.45
N ARG A 159 6.56 -1.84 -12.55
CA ARG A 159 6.76 -0.57 -13.27
C ARG A 159 6.42 -0.67 -14.76
N LEU A 160 6.77 -1.78 -15.40
CA LEU A 160 6.53 -1.97 -16.83
C LEU A 160 5.05 -2.28 -17.14
N VAL A 161 4.37 -3.04 -16.28
CA VAL A 161 2.97 -3.42 -16.47
C VAL A 161 2.04 -2.27 -16.06
N LEU A 162 2.29 -1.63 -14.92
CA LEU A 162 1.46 -0.54 -14.38
C LEU A 162 1.88 0.81 -14.97
N ASP A 163 1.82 0.93 -16.30
CA ASP A 163 2.15 2.15 -17.04
C ASP A 163 1.31 3.38 -16.64
N ASN A 164 0.16 3.16 -16.00
CA ASN A 164 -0.79 4.18 -15.54
C ASN A 164 -0.79 4.42 -14.01
N PHE A 165 0.16 3.83 -13.27
CA PHE A 165 0.44 4.17 -11.88
C PHE A 165 1.61 5.15 -11.82
N PRO A 166 1.46 6.33 -11.19
CA PRO A 166 2.55 7.30 -11.17
C PRO A 166 3.73 6.78 -10.33
N HIS A 167 3.47 6.13 -9.19
CA HIS A 167 4.51 5.73 -8.25
C HIS A 167 4.56 4.22 -7.99
N ILE A 168 5.78 3.68 -7.89
CA ILE A 168 6.06 2.32 -7.39
C ILE A 168 6.91 2.46 -6.13
N LYS A 169 6.40 1.89 -5.03
CA LYS A 169 6.99 2.02 -3.70
C LYS A 169 7.89 0.84 -3.36
N ALA A 170 9.13 1.12 -2.97
CA ALA A 170 10.03 0.17 -2.32
C ALA A 170 9.86 0.28 -0.79
N TYR A 171 9.13 -0.66 -0.20
CA TYR A 171 8.86 -0.66 1.23
C TYR A 171 10.05 -1.25 2.02
N TRP A 172 10.88 -0.39 2.61
CA TRP A 172 12.17 -0.81 3.18
C TRP A 172 12.04 -1.72 4.39
N VAL A 173 10.92 -1.65 5.13
CA VAL A 173 10.67 -2.55 6.27
C VAL A 173 10.61 -4.01 5.80
N MET A 174 10.11 -4.27 4.59
CA MET A 174 10.07 -5.62 4.03
C MET A 174 11.32 -5.99 3.23
N LEU A 175 11.90 -5.05 2.48
CA LEU A 175 13.04 -5.31 1.59
C LEU A 175 14.41 -5.18 2.27
N GLY A 176 14.49 -4.43 3.36
CA GLY A 176 15.73 -3.93 3.93
C GLY A 176 16.33 -2.76 3.18
N GLU A 177 17.15 -1.97 3.88
CA GLU A 177 17.72 -0.72 3.36
C GLU A 177 18.53 -0.90 2.06
N LYS A 178 19.40 -1.92 2.02
CA LYS A 178 20.28 -2.15 0.87
C LYS A 178 19.50 -2.51 -0.38
N LEU A 179 18.49 -3.37 -0.26
CA LEU A 179 17.70 -3.78 -1.42
C LEU A 179 16.76 -2.67 -1.86
N SER A 180 16.16 -1.92 -0.94
CA SER A 180 15.38 -0.72 -1.27
C SER A 180 16.19 0.34 -2.00
N GLN A 181 17.45 0.54 -1.62
CA GLN A 181 18.36 1.41 -2.36
C GLN A 181 18.55 0.94 -3.81
N VAL A 182 18.80 -0.35 -4.02
CA VAL A 182 18.95 -0.92 -5.37
C VAL A 182 17.64 -0.83 -6.14
N ALA A 183 16.49 -1.02 -5.49
CA ALA A 183 15.16 -0.96 -6.12
C ALA A 183 14.87 0.38 -6.81
N LEU A 184 15.49 1.49 -6.38
CA LEU A 184 15.43 2.79 -7.06
C LEU A 184 15.98 2.78 -8.49
N LEU A 185 16.78 1.77 -8.83
CA LEU A 185 17.33 1.54 -10.17
C LEU A 185 16.50 0.53 -10.98
N PHE A 186 15.49 -0.08 -10.35
CA PHE A 186 14.63 -1.12 -10.93
C PHE A 186 13.17 -0.66 -11.07
N GLY A 187 12.91 0.65 -11.00
CA GLY A 187 11.59 1.23 -11.30
C GLY A 187 10.81 1.74 -10.09
N ALA A 188 11.29 1.51 -8.86
CA ALA A 188 10.78 2.23 -7.70
C ALA A 188 11.24 3.69 -7.73
N ASP A 189 10.36 4.61 -7.36
CA ASP A 189 10.65 6.04 -7.21
C ASP A 189 10.33 6.56 -5.80
N ASP A 190 9.75 5.69 -4.97
CA ASP A 190 9.32 6.04 -3.63
C ASP A 190 9.86 5.02 -2.61
N ILE A 191 10.63 5.50 -1.63
CA ILE A 191 11.05 4.71 -0.47
C ILE A 191 10.21 5.18 0.71
N ASP A 192 9.47 4.27 1.31
CA ASP A 192 8.57 4.59 2.43
C ASP A 192 8.77 3.62 3.60
N GLY A 193 8.33 4.07 4.77
CA GLY A 193 8.45 3.40 6.06
C GLY A 193 9.09 4.29 7.11
N THR A 194 8.83 5.60 7.14
CA THR A 194 9.23 6.48 8.25
C THR A 194 8.39 6.18 9.50
N VAL A 195 8.38 4.92 9.89
CA VAL A 195 7.63 4.43 11.04
C VAL A 195 8.50 4.70 12.25
N ILE A 196 7.97 5.46 13.19
CA ILE A 196 8.60 5.70 14.49
C ILE A 196 8.57 4.39 15.32
N GLU A 197 7.58 3.52 15.06
CA GLU A 197 7.42 2.19 15.67
C GLU A 197 6.59 1.26 14.73
N GLU A 198 7.24 0.38 13.96
CA GLU A 198 6.54 -0.58 13.08
C GLU A 198 6.28 -1.90 13.82
N LYS A 199 5.01 -2.25 14.04
CA LYS A 199 4.65 -3.45 14.83
C LYS A 199 4.18 -4.63 13.99
N ILE A 200 3.65 -4.41 12.80
CA ILE A 200 2.94 -5.45 12.04
C ILE A 200 3.92 -6.32 11.25
N THR A 201 4.82 -5.70 10.50
CA THR A 201 5.85 -6.39 9.71
C THR A 201 6.92 -7.00 10.61
N HIS A 202 7.27 -6.32 11.72
CA HIS A 202 8.11 -6.91 12.78
C HIS A 202 7.44 -8.11 13.46
N ALA A 203 6.14 -8.03 13.76
CA ALA A 203 5.40 -9.19 14.25
C ALA A 203 5.38 -10.34 13.22
N ALA A 204 5.47 -10.05 11.92
CA ALA A 204 5.60 -11.05 10.85
C ALA A 204 7.03 -11.58 10.62
N GLY A 205 8.05 -10.99 11.29
CA GLY A 205 9.45 -11.46 11.26
C GLY A 205 10.42 -10.62 10.45
N ALA A 206 10.15 -9.32 10.24
CA ALA A 206 11.10 -8.41 9.61
C ALA A 206 12.50 -8.47 10.25
N MET A 207 13.56 -8.46 9.43
CA MET A 207 14.96 -8.48 9.90
C MET A 207 15.60 -7.08 9.97
N THR A 208 14.82 -6.03 9.75
CA THR A 208 15.29 -4.64 9.66
C THR A 208 15.25 -3.95 11.03
N GLY A 209 15.77 -2.72 11.16
CA GLY A 209 15.60 -1.93 12.39
C GLY A 209 14.13 -1.53 12.64
N GLU A 210 13.81 -1.10 13.87
CA GLU A 210 12.46 -0.61 14.26
C GLU A 210 12.05 0.71 13.58
N GLY A 211 13.04 1.46 13.07
CA GLY A 211 12.83 2.69 12.32
C GLY A 211 14.07 3.05 11.49
N LEU A 212 13.88 3.98 10.54
CA LEU A 212 14.94 4.52 9.68
C LEU A 212 14.94 6.04 9.79
N ALA A 213 16.06 6.62 10.22
CA ALA A 213 16.16 8.07 10.39
C ALA A 213 16.09 8.79 9.03
N LYS A 214 15.56 10.01 9.04
CA LYS A 214 15.41 10.86 7.84
C LYS A 214 16.72 11.02 7.07
N GLU A 215 17.81 11.29 7.78
CA GLU A 215 19.15 11.48 7.21
C GLU A 215 19.67 10.19 6.55
N GLN A 216 19.34 9.02 7.11
CA GLN A 216 19.70 7.73 6.52
C GLN A 216 18.95 7.51 5.20
N MET A 217 17.65 7.81 5.15
CA MET A 217 16.86 7.69 3.92
C MET A 217 17.37 8.64 2.82
N ILE A 218 17.67 9.89 3.16
CA ILE A 218 18.30 10.86 2.26
C ILE A 218 19.61 10.31 1.70
N ASN A 219 20.46 9.76 2.57
CA ASN A 219 21.75 9.18 2.16
C ASN A 219 21.59 7.94 1.27
N LEU A 220 20.61 7.07 1.53
CA LEU A 220 20.31 5.91 0.70
C LEU A 220 19.94 6.35 -0.72
N ILE A 221 19.02 7.32 -0.84
CA ILE A 221 18.56 7.85 -2.13
C ILE A 221 19.72 8.52 -2.89
N ARG A 222 20.52 9.36 -2.24
CA ARG A 222 21.69 10.01 -2.88
C ARG A 222 22.72 9.01 -3.37
N LYS A 223 23.04 7.99 -2.57
CA LYS A 223 24.00 6.94 -2.95
C LYS A 223 23.50 6.05 -4.09
N ALA A 224 22.19 6.02 -4.36
CA ALA A 224 21.61 5.41 -5.57
C ALA A 224 21.66 6.34 -6.79
N GLY A 225 22.26 7.53 -6.68
CA GLY A 225 22.31 8.52 -7.78
C GLY A 225 20.97 9.20 -8.05
N LYS A 226 20.09 9.29 -7.06
CA LYS A 226 18.77 9.93 -7.15
C LYS A 226 18.71 11.19 -6.28
N ILE A 227 17.71 12.04 -6.54
CA ILE A 227 17.43 13.25 -5.75
C ILE A 227 16.39 12.90 -4.67
N PRO A 228 16.73 13.01 -3.37
CA PRO A 228 15.77 12.85 -2.30
C PRO A 228 14.75 13.98 -2.27
N VAL A 229 13.47 13.62 -2.22
CA VAL A 229 12.35 14.55 -2.10
C VAL A 229 11.45 14.09 -0.95
N GLU A 230 11.26 14.96 0.03
CA GLU A 230 10.20 14.82 1.02
C GLU A 230 8.89 15.26 0.37
N ARG A 231 7.88 14.40 0.49
CA ARG A 231 6.57 14.56 -0.13
C ARG A 231 5.46 14.46 0.90
N ASP A 232 4.30 14.99 0.58
CA ASP A 232 3.09 14.76 1.36
C ASP A 232 2.42 13.40 1.03
N ALA A 233 1.23 13.18 1.58
CA ALA A 233 0.46 11.96 1.37
C ALA A 233 -0.05 11.81 -0.08
N PHE A 234 -0.05 12.90 -0.85
CA PHE A 234 -0.50 13.00 -2.23
C PHE A 234 0.64 13.05 -3.25
N TYR A 235 1.89 12.90 -2.81
CA TYR A 235 3.12 12.96 -3.62
C TYR A 235 3.50 14.36 -4.11
N GLU A 236 2.94 15.41 -3.51
CA GLU A 236 3.39 16.78 -3.75
C GLU A 236 4.71 17.03 -3.00
N ALA A 237 5.66 17.68 -3.67
CA ALA A 237 6.97 17.95 -3.10
C ALA A 237 6.88 19.00 -1.98
N VAL A 238 7.31 18.62 -0.78
CA VAL A 238 7.43 19.49 0.40
C VAL A 238 8.83 20.07 0.48
N LYS A 239 9.86 19.24 0.26
CA LYS A 239 11.26 19.68 0.30
C LYS A 239 12.16 18.80 -0.56
N VAL A 240 13.00 19.44 -1.38
CA VAL A 240 14.04 18.78 -2.18
C VAL A 240 15.37 18.87 -1.41
N TYR A 241 16.12 17.78 -1.37
CA TYR A 241 17.42 17.69 -0.70
C TYR A 241 18.54 17.59 -1.74
N GLU A 242 19.06 18.74 -2.18
CA GLU A 242 20.27 18.83 -3.01
C GLU A 242 21.51 18.38 -2.24
#